data_AF-A0A9X7GXH2-F1
#
_entry.id   AF-A0A9X7GXH2-F1
#
_cell.length_a   1.000
_cell.length_b   1.000
_cell.length_c   1.000
_cell.angle_alpha   90.00
_cell.angle_beta   90.00
_cell.angle_gamma   90.00
#
_symmetry.space_group_name_H-M   'P 1'
#
loop_
_entity.id
_entity.type
_entity.pdbx_description
1 polymer ?
#
loop_
_entity_poly.entity_id
_entity_poly.type
_entity_poly.pdbx_seq_one_letter_code
_entity_poly.pdbx_strand_id
1 'polypeptide(L)'
;DFMNPEKMGAVLFQPENVQMEDKSPESKQMDTRDMKAIAKDMLEFVATAFHIPPSLLSGISEGGISTASNPTGDLDNFILFGLRPLGELIVTEYNRKMFAREQYLAKTYIKFNMDTFKLVDINKLATAVDKMFAVGGLTINDVLIRLGQEPIAEEWANQRYVTKNYERADVASKDGERDDNGEDKAEVSDDDRREE
;
A
#
# COMPACT_ATOMS: atom_id res chain seq x y z
N ASP A 1 16.10 -46.27 50.93
CA ASP A 1 17.27 -45.47 51.35
C ASP A 1 16.88 -43.99 51.26
N PHE A 2 15.98 -43.57 52.15
CA PHE A 2 15.27 -42.28 52.10
C PHE A 2 15.92 -41.21 52.99
N MET A 3 16.98 -41.60 53.72
CA MET A 3 17.76 -40.76 54.64
C MET A 3 19.10 -40.33 54.04
N ASN A 4 19.36 -40.65 52.77
CA ASN A 4 20.60 -40.29 52.11
C ASN A 4 20.47 -38.86 51.52
N PRO A 5 21.21 -37.87 52.04
CA PRO A 5 21.08 -36.46 51.65
C PRO A 5 21.46 -36.17 50.19
N GLU A 6 22.16 -37.09 49.52
CA GLU A 6 22.58 -36.92 48.11
C GLU A 6 21.51 -37.37 47.11
N LYS A 7 20.41 -37.99 47.56
CA LYS A 7 19.34 -38.48 46.68
C LYS A 7 18.20 -37.47 46.59
N MET A 8 17.80 -37.14 45.36
CA MET A 8 16.60 -36.37 45.05
C MET A 8 15.37 -36.99 45.72
N GLY A 9 14.70 -36.25 46.61
CA GLY A 9 13.53 -36.72 47.35
C GLY A 9 13.81 -37.33 48.73
N ALA A 10 15.02 -37.17 49.28
CA ALA A 10 15.31 -37.56 50.66
C ALA A 10 14.59 -36.65 51.67
N VAL A 11 14.04 -37.26 52.73
CA VAL A 11 13.35 -36.55 53.81
C VAL A 11 14.34 -36.34 54.94
N LEU A 12 14.70 -35.09 55.21
CA LEU A 12 15.63 -34.72 56.29
C LEU A 12 14.84 -34.30 57.53
N PHE A 13 15.22 -34.86 58.68
CA PHE A 13 14.68 -34.42 59.96
C PHE A 13 15.31 -33.06 60.34
N GLN A 14 14.48 -32.03 60.48
CA GLN A 14 14.92 -30.69 60.85
C GLN A 14 14.62 -30.42 62.34
N PRO A 15 15.64 -30.23 63.21
CA PRO A 15 15.40 -29.84 64.59
C PRO A 15 14.91 -28.38 64.67
N GLU A 16 14.11 -28.06 65.70
CA GLU A 16 13.38 -26.78 65.85
C GLU A 16 14.26 -25.51 65.82
N ASN A 17 15.59 -25.65 65.96
CA ASN A 17 16.54 -24.54 66.09
C ASN A 17 17.40 -24.32 64.84
N VAL A 18 17.19 -25.06 63.76
CA VAL A 18 18.03 -24.98 62.54
C VAL A 18 17.16 -24.50 61.39
N GLN A 19 17.54 -23.40 60.75
CA GLN A 19 16.95 -22.97 59.48
C GLN A 19 17.84 -23.45 58.34
N MET A 20 17.27 -24.25 57.44
CA MET A 20 17.94 -24.65 56.20
C MET A 20 17.52 -23.71 55.07
N GLU A 21 18.51 -23.12 54.41
CA GLU A 21 18.35 -22.28 53.23
C GLU A 21 18.92 -23.04 52.03
N ASP A 22 18.12 -23.21 50.97
CA ASP A 22 18.59 -23.80 49.73
C ASP A 22 19.43 -22.75 48.98
N LYS A 23 20.72 -23.04 48.82
CA LYS A 23 21.67 -22.24 48.02
C LYS A 23 22.08 -22.97 46.74
N SER A 24 21.19 -23.76 46.17
CA SER A 24 21.35 -24.19 44.78
C SER A 24 21.52 -22.94 43.91
N PRO A 25 22.50 -22.91 42.98
CA PRO A 25 22.60 -21.80 42.06
C PRO A 25 21.25 -21.71 41.34
N GLU A 26 20.63 -20.53 41.33
CA GLU A 26 19.47 -20.25 40.48
C GLU A 26 19.95 -20.38 39.02
N SER A 27 20.07 -21.63 38.55
CA SER A 27 20.27 -21.89 37.15
C SER A 27 18.99 -21.37 36.51
N LYS A 28 19.09 -20.27 35.78
CA LYS A 28 18.12 -19.91 34.74
C LYS A 28 18.04 -21.13 33.82
N GLN A 29 17.18 -22.09 34.16
CA GLN A 29 16.81 -23.14 33.26
C GLN A 29 16.07 -22.42 32.15
N MET A 30 16.72 -22.28 30.99
CA MET A 30 16.06 -21.75 29.80
C MET A 30 14.80 -22.59 29.60
N ASP A 31 13.65 -21.94 29.79
CA ASP A 31 12.38 -22.62 29.60
C ASP A 31 12.19 -22.86 28.09
N THR A 32 11.36 -23.81 27.73
CA THR A 32 10.99 -24.05 26.32
C THR A 32 10.37 -22.79 25.69
N ARG A 33 9.84 -21.88 26.52
CA ARG A 33 9.36 -20.55 26.12
C ARG A 33 10.48 -19.61 25.67
N ASP A 34 11.62 -19.62 26.36
CA ASP A 34 12.78 -18.80 25.99
C ASP A 34 13.36 -19.23 24.64
N MET A 35 13.41 -20.55 24.39
CA MET A 35 13.82 -21.08 23.08
C MET A 35 12.90 -20.63 21.95
N LYS A 36 11.57 -20.54 22.20
CA LYS A 36 10.61 -20.03 21.21
C LYS A 36 10.76 -18.54 20.97
N ALA A 37 11.05 -17.76 22.01
CA ALA A 37 11.30 -16.32 21.87
C ALA A 37 12.53 -16.06 21.01
N ILE A 38 13.63 -16.75 21.28
CA ILE A 38 14.87 -16.64 20.48
C ILE A 38 14.61 -17.02 19.01
N ALA A 39 13.84 -18.09 18.75
CA ALA A 39 13.48 -18.48 17.40
C ALA A 39 12.62 -17.42 16.68
N LYS A 40 11.71 -16.75 17.41
CA LYS A 40 10.89 -15.64 16.88
C LYS A 40 11.76 -14.44 16.51
N ASP A 41 12.69 -14.06 17.38
CA ASP A 41 13.60 -12.93 17.15
C ASP A 41 14.49 -13.19 15.91
N MET A 42 14.97 -14.42 15.73
CA MET A 42 15.71 -14.80 14.53
C MET A 42 14.87 -14.68 13.25
N LEU A 43 13.60 -15.10 13.31
CA LEU A 43 12.68 -14.98 12.17
C LEU A 43 12.37 -13.52 11.85
N GLU A 44 12.17 -12.67 12.86
CA GLU A 44 11.93 -11.23 12.69
C GLU A 44 13.14 -10.51 12.07
N PHE A 45 14.35 -10.87 12.51
CA PHE A 45 15.59 -10.35 11.93
C PHE A 45 15.72 -10.70 10.44
N VAL A 46 15.46 -11.97 10.08
CA VAL A 46 15.49 -12.42 8.68
C VAL A 46 14.38 -11.74 7.86
N ALA A 47 13.17 -11.64 8.41
CA ALA A 47 12.03 -11.01 7.72
C ALA A 47 12.34 -9.55 7.37
N THR A 48 12.90 -8.82 8.32
CA THR A 48 13.28 -7.41 8.14
C THR A 48 14.38 -7.25 7.08
N ALA A 49 15.35 -8.17 7.04
CA ALA A 49 16.41 -8.17 6.02
C ALA A 49 15.87 -8.32 4.58
N PHE A 50 14.75 -9.02 4.40
CA PHE A 50 14.09 -9.20 3.09
C PHE A 50 12.93 -8.25 2.85
N HIS A 51 12.76 -7.21 3.68
CA HIS A 51 11.61 -6.29 3.63
C HIS A 51 10.25 -7.00 3.71
N ILE A 52 10.21 -8.15 4.40
CA ILE A 52 8.99 -8.90 4.69
C ILE A 52 8.51 -8.47 6.09
N PRO A 53 7.29 -7.94 6.23
CA PRO A 53 6.69 -7.71 7.53
C PRO A 53 6.66 -9.00 8.37
N PRO A 54 7.22 -9.00 9.60
CA PRO A 54 7.28 -10.19 10.46
C PRO A 54 5.90 -10.78 10.78
N SER A 55 4.85 -9.94 10.74
CA SER A 55 3.44 -10.32 10.88
C SER A 55 2.97 -11.29 9.79
N LEU A 56 3.45 -11.12 8.55
CA LEU A 56 3.14 -12.02 7.43
C LEU A 56 3.90 -13.35 7.55
N LEU A 57 5.17 -13.29 7.97
CA LEU A 57 6.03 -14.48 8.05
C LEU A 57 5.62 -15.41 9.20
N SER A 58 5.26 -14.82 10.34
CA SER A 58 4.96 -15.59 11.54
C SER A 58 3.62 -16.32 11.45
N GLY A 59 2.70 -15.91 10.56
CA GLY A 59 1.32 -16.43 10.45
C GLY A 59 0.44 -16.22 11.69
N ILE A 60 1.06 -15.87 12.81
CA ILE A 60 0.49 -15.49 14.09
C ILE A 60 0.51 -13.97 14.08
N SER A 61 -0.51 -13.35 13.48
CA SER A 61 -0.77 -11.95 13.81
C SER A 61 -1.09 -11.90 15.30
N GLU A 62 -0.35 -11.12 16.08
CA GLU A 62 -0.59 -10.96 17.54
C GLU A 62 -1.98 -10.40 17.87
N GLY A 63 -2.75 -10.01 16.85
CA GLY A 63 -4.21 -10.02 16.90
C GLY A 63 -4.73 -10.80 15.70
N GLY A 64 -5.29 -11.99 15.92
CA GLY A 64 -5.69 -12.92 14.86
C GLY A 64 -6.43 -12.24 13.72
N ILE A 65 -5.89 -12.30 12.50
CA ILE A 65 -6.44 -12.01 11.15
C ILE A 65 -7.31 -10.74 10.93
N SER A 66 -7.73 -10.01 11.96
CA SER A 66 -8.90 -9.15 11.86
C SER A 66 -9.13 -8.28 13.09
N THR A 67 -8.06 -7.83 13.77
CA THR A 67 -8.21 -6.76 14.76
C THR A 67 -7.66 -5.43 14.24
N ALA A 68 -8.60 -4.66 13.71
CA ALA A 68 -8.69 -3.21 13.78
C ALA A 68 -7.59 -2.38 13.08
N SER A 69 -7.55 -2.43 11.75
CA SER A 69 -7.69 -1.22 10.89
C SER A 69 -7.21 -1.44 9.44
N ASN A 70 -6.32 -2.40 9.16
CA ASN A 70 -5.93 -2.77 7.79
C ASN A 70 -5.20 -4.14 7.75
N PRO A 71 -5.91 -5.28 7.69
CA PRO A 71 -5.27 -6.58 7.46
C PRO A 71 -4.56 -6.67 6.09
N THR A 72 -4.81 -5.74 5.17
CA THR A 72 -4.12 -5.61 3.88
C THR A 72 -2.90 -4.72 3.91
N GLY A 73 -2.71 -3.88 4.94
CA GLY A 73 -1.63 -2.88 4.93
C GLY A 73 -0.22 -3.49 4.91
N ASP A 74 0.01 -4.54 5.70
CA ASP A 74 1.29 -5.26 5.71
C ASP A 74 1.53 -5.98 4.38
N LEU A 75 0.48 -6.55 3.79
CA LEU A 75 0.57 -7.17 2.46
C LEU A 75 0.87 -6.11 1.39
N ASP A 76 0.21 -4.96 1.44
CA ASP A 76 0.43 -3.84 0.52
C ASP A 76 1.86 -3.29 0.65
N ASN A 77 2.37 -3.16 1.87
CA ASN A 77 3.75 -2.77 2.15
C ASN A 77 4.74 -3.81 1.60
N PHE A 78 4.50 -5.10 1.80
CA PHE A 78 5.35 -6.15 1.24
C PHE A 78 5.38 -6.11 -0.30
N ILE A 79 4.23 -5.89 -0.94
CA ILE A 79 4.16 -5.78 -2.39
C ILE A 79 4.92 -4.53 -2.87
N LEU A 80 4.75 -3.39 -2.21
CA LEU A 80 5.35 -2.13 -2.60
C LEU A 80 6.87 -2.08 -2.39
N PHE A 81 7.36 -2.60 -1.28
CA PHE A 81 8.77 -2.52 -0.90
C PHE A 81 9.57 -3.77 -1.24
N GLY A 82 8.94 -4.95 -1.23
CA GLY A 82 9.59 -6.22 -1.56
C GLY A 82 9.47 -6.59 -3.03
N LEU A 83 8.24 -6.71 -3.54
CA LEU A 83 8.01 -7.27 -4.88
C LEU A 83 8.20 -6.26 -6.01
N ARG A 84 7.73 -5.02 -5.83
CA ARG A 84 7.78 -4.01 -6.89
C ARG A 84 9.21 -3.71 -7.36
N PRO A 85 10.21 -3.50 -6.48
CA PRO A 85 11.58 -3.26 -6.93
C PRO A 85 12.17 -4.44 -7.72
N LEU A 86 11.81 -5.68 -7.37
CA LEU A 86 12.25 -6.86 -8.09
C LEU A 86 11.64 -6.92 -9.50
N GLY A 87 10.35 -6.61 -9.64
CA GLY A 87 9.68 -6.55 -10.93
C GLY A 87 10.24 -5.45 -11.83
N GLU A 88 10.46 -4.25 -11.28
CA GLU A 88 11.07 -3.12 -12.00
C GLU A 88 12.51 -3.45 -12.44
N LEU A 89 13.30 -4.12 -11.61
CA LEU A 89 14.65 -4.56 -11.94
C LEU A 89 14.65 -5.54 -13.13
N ILE A 90 13.77 -6.54 -13.10
CA ILE A 90 13.65 -7.55 -14.17
C ILE A 90 13.26 -6.87 -15.49
N VAL A 91 12.25 -6.00 -15.46
CA VAL A 91 11.77 -5.31 -16.68
C VAL A 91 12.81 -4.34 -17.21
N THR A 92 13.54 -3.64 -16.34
CA THR A 92 14.62 -2.74 -16.75
C THR A 92 15.73 -3.50 -17.46
N GLU A 93 16.18 -4.62 -16.90
CA GLU A 93 17.20 -5.46 -17.50
C GLU A 93 16.74 -6.13 -18.79
N TYR A 94 15.47 -6.57 -18.84
CA TYR A 94 14.89 -7.13 -20.06
C TYR A 94 14.85 -6.08 -21.17
N ASN A 95 14.35 -4.87 -20.87
CA ASN A 95 14.27 -3.79 -21.83
C ASN A 95 15.64 -3.37 -22.34
N ARG A 96 16.66 -3.33 -21.46
CA ARG A 96 18.03 -3.01 -21.83
C ARG A 96 18.66 -4.02 -22.78
N LYS A 97 18.30 -5.31 -22.65
CA LYS A 97 18.91 -6.40 -23.43
C LYS A 97 18.19 -6.70 -24.73
N MET A 98 16.86 -6.57 -24.76
CA MET A 98 16.04 -7.01 -25.89
C MET A 98 15.70 -5.89 -26.88
N PHE A 99 15.62 -4.64 -26.43
CA PHE A 99 15.24 -3.52 -27.30
C PHE A 99 16.42 -2.57 -27.53
N ALA A 100 16.59 -2.15 -28.79
CA ALA A 100 17.46 -1.04 -29.12
C ALA A 100 16.85 0.29 -28.66
N ARG A 101 17.68 1.32 -28.48
CA ARG A 101 17.24 2.67 -28.08
C ARG A 101 16.13 3.21 -28.98
N GLU A 102 16.24 2.99 -30.28
CA GLU A 102 15.27 3.44 -31.28
C GLU A 102 13.89 2.78 -31.10
N GLN A 103 13.87 1.47 -30.83
CA GLN A 103 12.65 0.72 -30.58
C GLN A 103 11.97 1.17 -29.29
N TYR A 104 12.77 1.42 -28.24
CA TYR A 104 12.26 1.96 -26.99
C TYR A 104 11.63 3.35 -27.19
N LEU A 105 12.26 4.23 -27.96
CA LEU A 105 11.73 5.57 -28.28
C LEU A 105 10.47 5.50 -29.15
N ALA A 106 10.35 4.49 -30.01
CA ALA A 106 9.15 4.18 -30.78
C ALA A 106 8.02 3.53 -29.95
N LYS A 107 8.10 3.59 -28.60
CA LYS A 107 7.16 2.98 -27.66
C LYS A 107 7.07 1.45 -27.75
N THR A 108 8.09 0.77 -28.27
CA THR A 108 8.19 -0.68 -28.23
C THR A 108 9.02 -1.09 -27.01
N TYR A 109 8.36 -1.30 -25.88
CA TYR A 109 9.00 -1.69 -24.61
C TYR A 109 8.07 -2.57 -23.78
N ILE A 110 8.63 -3.32 -22.84
CA ILE A 110 7.85 -4.03 -21.83
C ILE A 110 7.66 -3.12 -20.63
N LYS A 111 6.42 -3.00 -20.16
CA LYS A 111 6.09 -2.28 -18.94
C LYS A 111 5.74 -3.28 -17.84
N PHE A 112 6.34 -3.12 -16.66
CA PHE A 112 5.91 -3.83 -15.48
C PHE A 112 4.56 -3.26 -15.03
N ASN A 113 3.53 -4.10 -14.94
CA ASN A 113 2.18 -3.70 -14.57
C ASN A 113 1.76 -4.45 -13.29
N MET A 114 1.28 -3.71 -12.28
CA MET A 114 0.72 -4.26 -11.03
C MET A 114 -0.71 -3.78 -10.78
N ASP A 115 -1.43 -3.32 -11.80
CA ASP A 115 -2.71 -2.62 -11.66
C ASP A 115 -3.82 -3.50 -11.07
N THR A 116 -3.73 -4.83 -11.25
CA THR A 116 -4.68 -5.80 -10.69
C THR A 116 -4.39 -6.14 -9.22
N PHE A 117 -3.26 -5.70 -8.66
CA PHE A 117 -3.03 -5.82 -7.22
C PHE A 117 -3.94 -4.83 -6.49
N LYS A 118 -4.49 -5.27 -5.35
CA LYS A 118 -5.45 -4.54 -4.48
C LYS A 118 -4.97 -3.15 -3.99
N LEU A 119 -3.75 -2.74 -4.36
CA LEU A 119 -3.10 -1.47 -4.07
C LEU A 119 -3.87 -0.25 -4.61
N VAL A 120 -4.56 -0.38 -5.74
CA VAL A 120 -5.40 0.68 -6.31
C VAL A 120 -6.83 0.15 -6.47
N ASP A 121 -7.66 0.38 -5.45
CA ASP A 121 -9.08 0.04 -5.54
C ASP A 121 -9.77 1.03 -6.50
N ILE A 122 -10.02 0.57 -7.72
CA ILE A 122 -10.69 1.37 -8.76
C ILE A 122 -12.03 1.93 -8.27
N ASN A 123 -12.71 1.23 -7.36
CA ASN A 123 -13.97 1.68 -6.79
C ASN A 123 -13.77 2.89 -5.87
N LYS A 124 -12.66 2.95 -5.12
CA LYS A 124 -12.30 4.12 -4.30
C LYS A 124 -11.88 5.30 -5.17
N LEU A 125 -11.20 5.02 -6.29
CA LEU A 125 -10.75 6.05 -7.22
C LEU A 125 -11.91 6.64 -8.03
N ALA A 126 -12.93 5.83 -8.35
CA ALA A 126 -14.07 6.23 -9.19
C ALA A 126 -14.74 7.51 -8.71
N THR A 127 -15.03 7.64 -7.41
CA THR A 127 -15.66 8.85 -6.86
C THR A 127 -14.79 10.09 -6.98
N ALA A 128 -13.47 9.96 -6.85
CA ALA A 128 -12.55 11.08 -6.99
C ALA A 128 -12.38 11.48 -8.47
N VAL A 129 -12.28 10.49 -9.36
CA VAL A 129 -12.19 10.71 -10.82
C VAL A 129 -13.45 11.37 -11.34
N ASP A 130 -14.63 10.89 -10.96
CA ASP A 130 -15.91 11.46 -11.38
C ASP A 130 -16.03 12.95 -10.99
N LYS A 131 -15.65 13.30 -9.76
CA LYS A 131 -15.63 14.72 -9.31
C LYS A 131 -14.64 15.58 -10.10
N MET A 132 -13.45 15.06 -10.40
CA MET A 132 -12.45 15.78 -11.17
C MET A 132 -12.88 15.96 -12.64
N PHE A 133 -13.56 14.96 -13.19
CA PHE A 133 -14.17 15.03 -14.52
C PHE A 133 -15.32 16.04 -14.54
N ALA A 134 -16.17 16.05 -13.51
CA ALA A 134 -17.30 16.98 -13.39
C ALA A 134 -16.87 18.47 -13.41
N VAL A 135 -15.70 18.78 -12.84
CA VAL A 135 -15.09 20.12 -12.78
C VAL A 135 -14.25 20.44 -14.03
N GLY A 136 -14.03 19.47 -14.93
CA GLY A 136 -13.12 19.61 -16.08
C GLY A 136 -11.65 19.72 -15.71
N GLY A 137 -11.27 19.22 -14.52
CA GLY A 137 -9.90 19.23 -14.04
C GLY A 137 -9.00 18.20 -14.72
N LEU A 138 -9.57 17.09 -15.22
CA LEU A 138 -8.85 15.99 -15.86
C LEU A 138 -9.46 15.62 -17.22
N THR A 139 -8.61 15.28 -18.18
CA THR A 139 -8.99 14.62 -19.44
C THR A 139 -9.03 13.10 -19.27
N ILE A 140 -9.56 12.38 -20.26
CA ILE A 140 -9.57 10.90 -20.23
C ILE A 140 -8.13 10.36 -20.23
N ASN A 141 -7.24 10.95 -21.02
CA ASN A 141 -5.82 10.58 -21.03
C ASN A 141 -5.12 10.90 -19.70
N ASP A 142 -5.48 11.96 -18.99
CA ASP A 142 -4.92 12.23 -17.65
C ASP A 142 -5.31 11.14 -16.65
N VAL A 143 -6.54 10.64 -16.73
CA VAL A 143 -7.01 9.51 -15.90
C VAL A 143 -6.23 8.24 -16.25
N LEU A 144 -6.05 7.93 -17.53
CA LEU A 144 -5.27 6.77 -17.98
C LEU A 144 -3.81 6.84 -17.53
N ILE A 145 -3.15 7.99 -17.68
CA ILE A 145 -1.77 8.20 -17.22
C ILE A 145 -1.65 7.98 -15.71
N ARG A 146 -2.64 8.47 -14.94
CA ARG A 146 -2.64 8.34 -13.48
C ARG A 146 -2.96 6.92 -13.00
N LEU A 147 -3.67 6.15 -13.82
CA LEU A 147 -3.87 4.70 -13.66
C LEU A 147 -2.68 3.88 -14.16
N GLY A 148 -1.61 4.49 -14.68
CA GLY A 148 -0.49 3.76 -15.26
C GLY A 148 -0.79 3.09 -16.60
N GLN A 149 -1.90 3.45 -17.25
CA GLN A 149 -2.30 2.96 -18.56
C GLN A 149 -1.70 3.82 -19.68
N GLU A 150 -1.70 3.29 -20.90
CA GLU A 150 -1.21 4.04 -22.07
C GLU A 150 -2.26 5.06 -22.54
N PRO A 151 -1.85 6.29 -22.89
CA PRO A 151 -2.76 7.29 -23.41
C PRO A 151 -3.26 6.87 -24.81
N ILE A 152 -4.53 7.17 -25.08
CA ILE A 152 -5.14 6.92 -26.36
C ILE A 152 -4.70 8.02 -27.33
N ALA A 153 -4.22 7.63 -28.51
CA ALA A 153 -3.79 8.54 -29.56
C ALA A 153 -4.97 9.11 -30.36
N GLU A 154 -5.98 9.60 -29.66
CA GLU A 154 -7.18 10.19 -30.23
C GLU A 154 -7.43 11.57 -29.63
N GLU A 155 -7.89 12.52 -30.44
CA GLU A 155 -8.10 13.91 -30.02
C GLU A 155 -9.15 14.01 -28.90
N TRP A 156 -10.23 13.22 -28.98
CA TRP A 156 -11.29 13.22 -27.97
C TRP A 156 -10.81 12.79 -26.58
N ALA A 157 -9.74 11.98 -26.50
CA ALA A 157 -9.20 11.53 -25.22
C ALA A 157 -8.45 12.64 -24.46
N ASN A 158 -8.04 13.71 -25.16
CA ASN A 158 -7.43 14.90 -24.57
C ASN A 158 -8.44 16.05 -24.35
N GLN A 159 -9.70 15.88 -24.75
CA GLN A 159 -10.73 16.88 -24.54
C GLN A 159 -11.17 16.90 -23.07
N ARG A 160 -11.49 18.10 -22.59
CA ARG A 160 -12.08 18.31 -21.27
C ARG A 160 -13.59 18.31 -21.39
N TYR A 161 -14.23 17.48 -20.60
CA TYR A 161 -15.68 17.49 -20.44
C TYR A 161 -15.99 18.14 -19.09
N VAL A 162 -17.02 18.98 -19.05
CA VAL A 162 -17.45 19.68 -17.83
C VAL A 162 -18.95 19.47 -17.69
N THR A 163 -19.40 19.15 -16.48
CA THR A 163 -20.83 19.11 -16.19
C THR A 163 -21.36 20.53 -15.96
N LYS A 164 -22.55 20.86 -16.47
CA LYS A 164 -23.17 22.19 -16.31
C LYS A 164 -23.69 22.49 -14.89
N ASN A 165 -23.22 21.79 -13.86
CA ASN A 165 -23.80 21.85 -12.51
C ASN A 165 -23.25 23.00 -11.65
N TYR A 166 -22.22 23.72 -12.10
CA TYR A 166 -21.62 24.84 -11.38
C TYR A 166 -21.75 26.13 -12.19
N GLU A 167 -22.90 26.77 -12.07
CA GLU A 167 -23.08 28.13 -12.58
C GLU A 167 -22.69 29.14 -11.52
N ARG A 168 -22.14 30.25 -12.01
CA ARG A 168 -21.80 31.41 -11.22
C ARG A 168 -23.08 31.97 -10.57
N ALA A 169 -23.06 32.22 -9.26
CA ALA A 169 -24.24 32.66 -8.52
C ALA A 169 -24.83 34.01 -9.02
N ASP A 170 -24.00 34.79 -9.72
CA ASP A 170 -24.34 36.02 -10.45
C ASP A 170 -25.15 35.77 -11.75
N VAL A 171 -25.06 34.58 -12.35
CA VAL A 171 -25.71 34.23 -13.62
C VAL A 171 -27.00 33.41 -13.41
N ALA A 172 -27.08 32.63 -12.32
CA ALA A 172 -28.23 31.80 -11.96
C ALA A 172 -29.53 32.59 -11.66
N SER A 173 -29.48 33.93 -11.62
CA SER A 173 -30.66 34.79 -11.42
C SER A 173 -31.37 35.19 -12.72
N LYS A 174 -30.88 34.80 -13.91
CA LYS A 174 -31.45 35.24 -15.19
C LYS A 174 -32.14 34.15 -16.03
N ASP A 175 -31.99 32.86 -15.71
CA ASP A 175 -32.51 31.76 -16.54
C ASP A 175 -33.93 31.29 -16.13
N GLY A 176 -34.81 32.25 -15.86
CA GLY A 176 -36.24 32.02 -15.60
C GLY A 176 -37.13 32.02 -16.85
N GLU A 177 -36.61 32.38 -18.03
CA GLU A 177 -37.37 32.40 -19.28
C GLU A 177 -36.61 31.62 -20.36
N ARG A 178 -37.07 30.40 -20.63
CA ARG A 178 -36.66 29.62 -21.80
C ARG A 178 -37.61 29.97 -22.95
N ASP A 179 -37.14 30.79 -23.88
CA ASP A 179 -37.64 30.76 -25.24
C ASP A 179 -36.84 29.73 -26.05
N ASP A 180 -37.57 28.78 -26.60
CA ASP A 180 -37.13 27.74 -27.51
C ASP A 180 -36.80 28.39 -28.86
N ASN A 181 -35.50 28.50 -29.21
CA ASN A 181 -35.03 28.46 -30.60
C ASN A 181 -33.50 28.35 -30.66
N GLY A 182 -33.04 27.46 -31.53
CA GLY A 182 -31.66 27.03 -31.63
C GLY A 182 -30.68 28.02 -32.27
N GLU A 183 -29.45 27.52 -32.32
CA GLU A 183 -28.21 28.13 -32.81
C GLU A 183 -27.56 29.12 -31.84
N ASP A 184 -26.52 28.66 -31.14
CA ASP A 184 -25.46 29.58 -30.73
C ASP A 184 -24.09 28.93 -30.94
N LYS A 185 -23.40 29.45 -31.96
CA LYS A 185 -21.98 29.21 -32.18
C LYS A 185 -21.24 30.02 -31.10
N ALA A 186 -20.44 29.34 -30.29
CA ALA A 186 -19.55 30.00 -29.36
C ALA A 186 -18.46 30.75 -30.14
N GLU A 187 -18.67 32.04 -30.41
CA GLU A 187 -17.59 32.95 -30.77
C GLU A 187 -16.78 33.26 -29.49
N VAL A 188 -15.48 32.96 -29.54
CA VAL A 188 -14.51 33.35 -28.52
C VAL A 188 -14.21 34.83 -28.74
N SER A 189 -14.63 35.69 -27.82
CA SER A 189 -14.27 37.11 -27.85
C SER A 189 -12.82 37.29 -27.41
N ASP A 190 -11.98 37.75 -28.34
CA ASP A 190 -10.66 38.31 -28.07
C ASP A 190 -10.80 39.61 -27.26
N ASP A 191 -10.69 39.55 -25.93
CA ASP A 191 -10.47 40.75 -25.13
C ASP A 191 -9.49 40.48 -23.98
N ASP A 192 -8.25 40.22 -24.35
CA ASP A 192 -7.07 40.47 -23.49
C ASP A 192 -6.08 41.35 -24.26
N ARG A 193 -6.52 42.57 -24.58
CA ARG A 193 -5.63 43.71 -24.82
C ARG A 193 -6.02 44.84 -23.88
N ARG A 194 -5.48 44.80 -22.64
CA ARG A 194 -5.27 46.01 -21.86
C ARG A 194 -3.86 46.04 -21.28
N GLU A 195 -3.21 47.13 -21.66
CA GLU A 195 -1.95 47.69 -21.23
C GLU A 195 -1.87 47.78 -19.70
N GLU A 196 -0.79 47.24 -19.11
CA GLU A 196 0.26 47.94 -18.36
C GLU A 196 1.44 46.99 -18.05
#